data_AF-A0A423IC53-F1
#
_entry.id   AF-A0A423IC53-F1
#
_cell.length_a   1.000
_cell.length_b   1.000
_cell.length_c   1.000
_cell.angle_alpha   90.00
_cell.angle_beta   90.00
_cell.angle_gamma   90.00
#
_symmetry.space_group_name_H-M   'P 1'
#
loop_
_entity.id
_entity.type
_entity.pdbx_description
1 polymer ?
#
loop_
_entity_poly.entity_id
_entity_poly.type
_entity_poly.pdbx_seq_one_letter_code
_entity_poly.pdbx_strand_id
1 'polypeptide(L)'
;MVEHDFRYTLMSPQHTLTECRALVPGRYQVTGNGGSIRIGDVLVVTLKGSKDLSMRLTVETVRHLINPPGQWVAVSSGPVFGELGIHTWEVNCDSCAKALSFEFAVDAKLGNKAEKPAATARIAELGWTTVGEKHLCPTCRESV
;
A
#
# COMPACT_ATOMS: atom_id res chain seq x y z
N MET A 1 -11.99 11.96 -10.67
CA MET A 1 -11.05 11.13 -9.91
C MET A 1 -11.40 11.28 -8.45
N VAL A 2 -11.98 10.22 -7.86
CA VAL A 2 -12.26 10.13 -6.43
C VAL A 2 -11.39 9.02 -5.83
N GLU A 3 -10.93 9.23 -4.60
CA GLU A 3 -10.22 8.21 -3.84
C GLU A 3 -11.19 7.52 -2.87
N HIS A 4 -11.21 6.20 -2.92
CA HIS A 4 -12.05 5.35 -2.09
C HIS A 4 -11.16 4.53 -1.16
N ASP A 5 -11.34 4.74 0.14
CA ASP A 5 -10.61 3.99 1.16
C ASP A 5 -11.31 2.66 1.44
N PHE A 6 -10.64 1.57 1.08
CA PHE A 6 -11.03 0.18 1.32
C PHE A 6 -10.06 -0.53 2.27
N ARG A 7 -9.21 0.24 2.99
CA ARG A 7 -8.39 -0.34 4.05
C ARG A 7 -9.28 -0.93 5.12
N TYR A 8 -8.81 -2.02 5.72
CA TYR A 8 -9.55 -2.66 6.80
C TYR A 8 -9.62 -1.72 8.00
N THR A 9 -10.79 -1.10 8.23
CA THR A 9 -11.05 -0.24 9.37
C THR A 9 -12.40 -0.59 9.99
N LEU A 10 -12.48 -0.58 11.32
CA LEU A 10 -13.72 -0.89 12.05
C LEU A 10 -14.83 0.14 11.79
N MET A 11 -14.48 1.34 11.31
CA MET A 11 -15.37 2.51 11.29
C MET A 11 -15.97 2.82 9.91
N SER A 12 -15.71 2.01 8.88
CA SER A 12 -16.22 2.24 7.51
C SER A 12 -16.88 0.99 6.91
N PRO A 13 -18.00 0.51 7.49
CA PRO A 13 -18.65 -0.72 7.05
C PRO A 13 -19.27 -0.63 5.64
N GLN A 14 -19.38 0.58 5.08
CA GLN A 14 -19.97 0.81 3.75
C GLN A 14 -19.04 0.43 2.60
N HIS A 15 -17.73 0.36 2.84
CA HIS A 15 -16.73 -0.04 1.85
C HIS A 15 -16.12 -1.37 2.28
N THR A 16 -16.50 -2.44 1.60
CA THR A 16 -15.94 -3.76 1.85
C THR A 16 -15.28 -4.29 0.60
N LEU A 17 -14.04 -4.72 0.76
CA LEU A 17 -13.29 -5.39 -0.30
C LEU A 17 -13.36 -6.89 -0.03
N THR A 18 -13.91 -7.63 -0.99
CA THR A 18 -14.10 -9.08 -0.88
C THR A 18 -12.89 -9.84 -1.41
N GLU A 19 -12.30 -9.38 -2.52
CA GLU A 19 -11.15 -10.00 -3.15
C GLU A 19 -10.28 -8.96 -3.85
N CYS A 20 -8.97 -9.07 -3.71
CA CYS A 20 -8.00 -8.39 -4.57
C CYS A 20 -7.01 -9.44 -5.07
N ARG A 21 -6.92 -9.60 -6.38
CA ARG A 21 -6.08 -10.62 -7.03
C ARG A 21 -5.21 -9.97 -8.10
N ALA A 22 -3.90 -10.24 -8.08
CA ALA A 22 -3.03 -9.91 -9.20
C ALA A 22 -3.37 -10.83 -10.38
N LEU A 23 -3.70 -10.25 -11.53
CA LEU A 23 -3.90 -10.99 -12.79
C LEU A 23 -2.55 -11.22 -13.48
N VAL A 24 -1.77 -10.14 -13.55
CA VAL A 24 -0.38 -10.07 -14.00
C VAL A 24 0.32 -8.97 -13.19
N PRO A 25 1.66 -8.89 -13.15
CA PRO A 25 2.34 -7.82 -12.43
C PRO A 25 1.83 -6.43 -12.86
N GLY A 26 1.39 -5.62 -11.91
CA GLY A 26 0.84 -4.28 -12.15
C GLY A 26 -0.66 -4.23 -12.48
N ARG A 27 -1.33 -5.37 -12.66
CA ARG A 27 -2.76 -5.43 -13.00
C ARG A 27 -3.54 -6.31 -12.06
N TYR A 28 -4.62 -5.76 -11.52
CA TYR A 28 -5.37 -6.32 -10.41
C TYR A 28 -6.85 -6.44 -10.77
N GLN A 29 -7.47 -7.57 -10.38
CA GLN A 29 -8.92 -7.67 -10.29
C GLN A 29 -9.33 -7.44 -8.84
N VAL A 30 -10.23 -6.49 -8.63
CA VAL A 30 -10.73 -6.11 -7.32
C VAL A 30 -12.23 -6.30 -7.29
N THR A 31 -12.71 -7.04 -6.30
CA THR A 31 -14.14 -7.23 -6.02
C THR A 31 -14.46 -6.55 -4.71
N GLY A 32 -15.46 -5.67 -4.71
CA GLY A 32 -15.88 -4.95 -3.51
C GLY A 32 -17.35 -4.55 -3.54
N ASN A 33 -17.79 -3.88 -2.49
CA ASN A 33 -19.13 -3.35 -2.35
C ASN A 33 -19.06 -1.89 -1.85
N GLY A 34 -19.96 -1.05 -2.36
CA GLY A 34 -20.04 0.38 -2.01
C GLY A 34 -19.18 1.29 -2.90
N GLY A 35 -19.01 2.55 -2.50
CA GLY A 35 -18.10 3.50 -3.15
C GLY A 35 -18.55 4.12 -4.47
N SER A 36 -19.65 3.70 -5.11
CA SER A 36 -20.08 4.25 -6.42
C SER A 36 -18.93 4.34 -7.44
N ILE A 37 -18.11 3.29 -7.52
CA ILE A 37 -16.83 3.28 -8.21
C ILE A 37 -16.96 3.59 -9.70
N ARG A 38 -16.05 4.41 -10.23
CA ARG A 38 -15.94 4.79 -11.64
C ARG A 38 -14.54 4.54 -12.19
N ILE A 39 -14.46 4.51 -13.53
CA ILE A 39 -13.17 4.48 -14.23
C ILE A 39 -12.37 5.74 -13.86
N GLY A 40 -11.07 5.55 -13.58
CA GLY A 40 -10.15 6.61 -13.15
C GLY A 40 -10.22 6.95 -11.66
N ASP A 41 -11.09 6.30 -10.88
CA ASP A 41 -11.03 6.38 -9.42
C ASP A 41 -9.85 5.59 -8.86
N VAL A 42 -9.47 5.91 -7.63
CA VAL A 42 -8.38 5.23 -6.91
C VAL A 42 -8.95 4.45 -5.75
N LEU A 43 -8.57 3.18 -5.64
CA LEU A 43 -8.89 2.31 -4.51
C LEU A 43 -7.64 2.22 -3.63
N VAL A 44 -7.77 2.54 -2.34
CA VAL A 44 -6.72 2.32 -1.34
C VAL A 44 -7.03 1.02 -0.62
N VAL A 45 -6.17 0.01 -0.78
CA VAL A 45 -6.45 -1.36 -0.31
C VAL A 45 -5.30 -1.87 0.56
N THR A 46 -5.62 -2.55 1.67
CA THR A 46 -4.60 -3.16 2.55
C THR A 46 -3.93 -4.36 1.88
N LEU A 47 -2.62 -4.50 2.04
CA LEU A 47 -1.90 -5.70 1.57
C LEU A 47 -2.23 -6.89 2.48
N LYS A 48 -2.59 -8.03 1.89
CA LYS A 48 -2.80 -9.26 2.66
C LYS A 48 -1.53 -9.63 3.42
N GLY A 49 -1.66 -9.82 4.73
CA GLY A 49 -0.55 -10.17 5.62
C GLY A 49 0.19 -8.96 6.21
N SER A 50 -0.13 -7.74 5.79
CA SER A 50 0.39 -6.52 6.38
C SER A 50 -0.54 -5.95 7.44
N LYS A 51 0.03 -5.26 8.43
CA LYS A 51 -0.71 -4.46 9.41
C LYS A 51 -0.99 -3.06 8.89
N ASP A 52 -0.01 -2.44 8.23
CA ASP A 52 -0.02 -0.99 7.95
C ASP A 52 0.17 -0.62 6.47
N LEU A 53 0.55 -1.57 5.62
CA LEU A 53 0.75 -1.34 4.20
C LEU A 53 -0.57 -1.34 3.45
N SER A 54 -0.67 -0.36 2.56
CA SER A 54 -1.73 -0.28 1.57
C SER A 54 -1.13 0.02 0.21
N MET A 55 -1.85 -0.36 -0.83
CA MET A 55 -1.53 0.01 -2.20
C MET A 55 -2.67 0.84 -2.79
N ARG A 56 -2.30 1.69 -3.74
CA ARG A 56 -3.24 2.50 -4.52
C ARG A 56 -3.45 1.81 -5.87
N LEU A 57 -4.70 1.55 -6.22
CA LEU A 57 -5.09 0.90 -7.46
C LEU A 57 -5.98 1.85 -8.26
N THR A 58 -5.60 2.17 -9.49
CA THR A 58 -6.38 3.03 -10.39
C THR A 58 -7.33 2.18 -11.23
N VAL A 59 -8.62 2.47 -11.16
CA VAL A 59 -9.67 1.69 -11.86
C VAL A 59 -9.58 1.92 -13.37
N GLU A 60 -9.29 0.86 -14.12
CA GLU A 60 -9.30 0.86 -15.60
C GLU A 60 -10.70 0.57 -16.14
N THR A 61 -11.38 -0.43 -15.55
CA THR A 61 -12.73 -0.83 -15.91
C THR A 61 -13.49 -1.25 -14.66
N VAL A 62 -14.81 -1.08 -14.66
CA VAL A 62 -15.68 -1.51 -13.55
C VAL A 62 -16.99 -2.06 -14.08
N ARG A 63 -17.41 -3.19 -13.52
CA ARG A 63 -18.71 -3.81 -13.74
C ARG A 63 -19.46 -3.87 -12.42
N HIS A 64 -20.55 -3.12 -12.34
CA HIS A 64 -21.49 -3.19 -11.22
C HIS A 64 -22.36 -4.44 -11.36
N LEU A 65 -22.51 -5.18 -10.28
CA LEU A 65 -23.30 -6.41 -10.21
C LEU A 65 -24.69 -6.09 -9.66
N ILE A 66 -25.69 -6.81 -10.18
CA ILE A 66 -27.08 -6.64 -9.75
C ILE A 66 -27.32 -7.39 -8.43
N ASN A 67 -26.63 -8.51 -8.23
CA ASN A 67 -26.78 -9.37 -7.05
C ASN A 67 -25.41 -9.89 -6.59
N PRO A 68 -25.02 -9.69 -5.31
CA PRO A 68 -25.65 -8.83 -4.31
C PRO A 68 -25.65 -7.32 -4.69
N PRO A 69 -26.65 -6.55 -4.25
CA PRO A 69 -26.73 -5.12 -4.53
C PRO A 69 -25.50 -4.36 -4.04
N GLY A 70 -25.03 -3.39 -4.85
CA GLY A 70 -23.88 -2.55 -4.52
C GLY A 70 -22.52 -3.21 -4.74
N GLN A 71 -22.48 -4.50 -5.12
CA GLN A 71 -21.23 -5.18 -5.44
C GLN A 71 -20.75 -4.80 -6.84
N TRP A 72 -19.44 -4.79 -7.03
CA TRP A 72 -18.80 -4.52 -8.29
C TRP A 72 -17.50 -5.33 -8.41
N VAL A 73 -17.06 -5.50 -9.66
CA VAL A 73 -15.76 -6.04 -10.02
C VAL A 73 -15.05 -5.04 -10.91
N ALA A 74 -13.83 -4.67 -10.55
CA ALA A 74 -13.00 -3.73 -11.28
C ALA A 74 -11.70 -4.38 -11.73
N VAL A 75 -11.22 -4.00 -12.90
CA VAL A 75 -9.81 -4.19 -13.28
C VAL A 75 -9.10 -2.88 -13.01
N SER A 76 -7.98 -2.95 -12.31
CA SER A 76 -7.22 -1.77 -11.88
C SER A 76 -5.73 -1.94 -12.14
N SER A 77 -5.04 -0.84 -12.42
CA SER A 77 -3.58 -0.77 -12.47
C SER A 77 -2.99 -0.37 -11.13
N GLY A 78 -1.82 -0.87 -10.77
CA GLY A 78 -1.17 -0.55 -9.50
C GLY A 78 0.32 -0.88 -9.48
N PRO A 79 0.93 -0.97 -8.27
CA PRO A 79 2.32 -1.37 -8.12
C PRO A 79 2.63 -2.69 -8.82
N VAL A 80 3.84 -2.86 -9.32
CA VAL A 80 4.26 -4.07 -10.04
C VAL A 80 4.99 -4.99 -9.07
N PHE A 81 4.38 -6.14 -8.78
CA PHE A 81 5.01 -7.23 -8.02
C PHE A 81 4.96 -8.51 -8.86
N GLY A 82 6.12 -9.10 -9.14
CA GLY A 82 6.23 -10.46 -9.65
C GLY A 82 5.89 -11.50 -8.58
N GLU A 83 6.27 -11.24 -7.33
CA GLU A 83 5.84 -11.93 -6.11
C GLU A 83 5.88 -10.95 -4.93
N LEU A 84 4.79 -10.83 -4.16
CA LEU A 84 4.74 -9.87 -3.05
C LEU A 84 5.49 -10.44 -1.83
N GLY A 85 6.59 -9.77 -1.46
CA GLY A 85 7.26 -9.98 -0.17
C GLY A 85 6.97 -8.80 0.77
N ILE A 86 6.54 -9.09 2.00
CA ILE A 86 6.37 -8.09 3.07
C ILE A 86 7.42 -8.38 4.13
N HIS A 87 8.22 -7.36 4.47
CA HIS A 87 9.27 -7.46 5.47
C HIS A 87 9.07 -6.39 6.53
N THR A 88 9.56 -6.68 7.73
CA THR A 88 9.65 -5.72 8.83
C THR A 88 11.10 -5.34 9.04
N TRP A 89 11.38 -4.06 9.25
CA TRP A 89 12.68 -3.59 9.67
C TRP A 89 12.55 -2.59 10.81
N GLU A 90 13.65 -2.41 11.53
CA GLU A 90 13.77 -1.49 12.64
C GLU A 90 15.03 -0.66 12.46
N VAL A 91 14.87 0.66 12.54
CA VAL A 91 15.99 1.62 12.52
C VAL A 91 15.85 2.57 13.69
N ASN A 92 16.99 3.08 14.17
CA ASN A 92 17.02 4.09 15.22
C ASN A 92 17.43 5.44 14.65
N CYS A 93 16.87 6.52 15.18
CA CYS A 93 17.30 7.87 14.86
C CYS A 93 18.73 8.08 15.38
N ASP A 94 19.66 8.46 14.51
CA ASP A 94 21.06 8.71 14.88
C ASP A 94 21.26 9.92 15.79
N SER A 95 20.24 10.78 15.95
CA SER A 95 20.31 11.97 16.82
C SER A 95 19.67 11.75 18.19
N CYS A 96 18.48 11.15 18.25
CA CYS A 96 17.71 11.02 19.49
C CYS A 96 17.43 9.57 19.92
N ALA A 97 18.00 8.57 19.22
CA ALA A 97 17.83 7.14 19.45
C ALA A 97 16.37 6.62 19.40
N LYS A 98 15.42 7.43 18.93
CA LYS A 98 14.03 7.00 18.73
C LYS A 98 14.01 5.83 17.75
N ALA A 99 13.37 4.73 18.12
CA ALA A 99 13.18 3.58 17.24
C ALA A 99 12.01 3.80 16.26
N LEU A 100 12.16 3.27 15.05
CA LEU A 100 11.13 3.12 14.04
C LEU A 100 11.09 1.66 13.60
N SER A 101 10.05 0.95 13.99
CA SER A 101 9.71 -0.37 13.43
C SER A 101 8.64 -0.18 12.36
N PHE A 102 8.86 -0.72 11.16
CA PHE A 102 7.95 -0.53 10.03
C PHE A 102 7.95 -1.71 9.07
N GLU A 103 6.84 -1.86 8.36
CA GLU A 103 6.69 -2.80 7.25
C GLU A 103 7.00 -2.12 5.91
N PHE A 104 7.58 -2.86 4.98
CA PHE A 104 7.76 -2.47 3.58
C PHE A 104 7.53 -3.65 2.63
N ALA A 105 7.09 -3.36 1.42
CA ALA A 105 6.84 -4.37 0.39
C ALA A 105 7.93 -4.38 -0.68
N VAL A 106 8.30 -5.56 -1.15
CA VAL A 106 9.25 -5.79 -2.26
C VAL A 106 8.68 -6.78 -3.26
N ASP A 107 9.21 -6.75 -4.48
CA ASP A 107 9.09 -7.90 -5.36
C ASP A 107 10.11 -8.96 -4.92
N ALA A 108 9.63 -10.05 -4.31
CA ALA A 108 10.48 -11.13 -3.78
C ALA A 108 11.36 -11.76 -4.86
N LYS A 109 10.98 -11.67 -6.15
CA LYS A 109 11.81 -12.16 -7.27
C LYS A 109 13.12 -11.39 -7.44
N LEU A 110 13.20 -10.15 -6.94
CA LEU A 110 14.42 -9.35 -6.99
C LEU A 110 15.41 -9.72 -5.86
N GLY A 111 14.96 -10.51 -4.87
CA GLY A 111 15.75 -10.96 -3.73
C GLY A 111 16.26 -9.81 -2.84
N ASN A 112 17.22 -10.13 -1.97
CA ASN A 112 17.73 -9.22 -0.92
C ASN A 112 18.27 -7.88 -1.44
N LYS A 113 18.64 -7.79 -2.72
CA LYS A 113 19.13 -6.55 -3.33
C LYS A 113 18.04 -5.47 -3.41
N ALA A 114 16.77 -5.85 -3.47
CA ALA A 114 15.64 -4.91 -3.51
C ALA A 114 15.18 -4.45 -2.12
N GLU A 115 15.59 -5.13 -1.04
CA GLU A 115 15.14 -4.81 0.32
C GLU A 115 15.65 -3.45 0.80
N LYS A 116 16.96 -3.20 0.72
CA LYS A 116 17.53 -1.92 1.20
C LYS A 116 16.94 -0.70 0.46
N PRO A 117 16.82 -0.68 -0.89
CA PRO A 117 16.14 0.40 -1.60
C PRO A 117 14.68 0.58 -1.19
N ALA A 118 13.90 -0.51 -1.10
CA ALA A 118 12.49 -0.44 -0.74
C ALA A 118 12.28 0.05 0.70
N ALA A 119 13.10 -0.42 1.63
CA ALA A 119 13.04 0.01 3.01
C ALA A 119 13.45 1.49 3.15
N THR A 120 14.46 1.95 2.40
CA THR A 120 14.84 3.37 2.35
C THR A 120 13.71 4.25 1.80
N ALA A 121 13.05 3.82 0.74
CA ALA A 121 11.88 4.51 0.19
C ALA A 121 10.74 4.59 1.22
N ARG A 122 10.50 3.49 1.95
CA ARG A 122 9.49 3.45 3.00
C ARG A 122 9.80 4.36 4.18
N ILE A 123 11.06 4.47 4.60
CA ILE A 123 11.50 5.43 5.62
C ILE A 123 11.14 6.86 5.18
N ALA A 124 11.38 7.20 3.91
CA ALA A 124 11.03 8.51 3.36
C ALA A 124 9.51 8.77 3.36
N GLU A 125 8.69 7.78 2.99
CA GLU A 125 7.22 7.86 3.05
C GLU A 125 6.69 8.10 4.47
N LEU A 126 7.37 7.53 5.48
CA LEU A 126 7.06 7.73 6.91
C LEU A 126 7.56 9.08 7.45
N GLY A 127 8.11 9.94 6.58
CA GLY A 127 8.59 11.29 6.93
C GLY A 127 9.97 11.31 7.57
N TRP A 128 10.68 10.18 7.61
CA TRP A 128 12.07 10.13 8.06
C TRP A 128 13.00 10.48 6.90
N THR A 129 14.23 10.88 7.22
CA THR A 129 15.24 11.20 6.21
C THR A 129 16.44 10.27 6.38
N THR A 130 16.96 9.76 5.26
CA THR A 130 18.19 8.96 5.25
C THR A 130 19.30 9.76 4.57
N VAL A 131 20.41 10.00 5.26
CA VAL A 131 21.60 10.71 4.74
C VAL A 131 22.80 9.78 4.84
N GLY A 132 23.21 9.19 3.72
CA GLY A 132 24.20 8.12 3.72
C GLY A 132 23.67 6.89 4.46
N GLU A 133 24.31 6.53 5.57
CA GLU A 133 23.89 5.44 6.45
C GLU A 133 23.12 5.92 7.70
N LYS A 134 22.93 7.23 7.86
CA LYS A 134 22.23 7.80 9.01
C LYS A 134 20.74 7.95 8.73
N HIS A 135 19.92 7.60 9.71
CA HIS A 135 18.48 7.78 9.72
C HIS A 135 18.09 8.87 10.72
N LEU A 136 17.36 9.88 10.28
CA LEU A 136 16.88 10.98 11.12
C LEU A 136 15.35 10.98 11.15
N CYS A 137 14.81 11.08 12.36
CA CYS A 137 13.36 11.16 12.56
C CYS A 137 12.83 12.55 12.13
N PRO A 138 11.50 12.69 11.91
CA PRO A 138 10.89 13.94 11.46
C PRO A 138 11.24 15.14 12.34
N THR A 139 11.38 14.92 13.65
CA THR A 139 11.76 15.96 14.61
C THR A 139 13.23 16.36 14.50
N CYS A 140 14.13 15.40 14.28
CA CYS A 140 15.58 15.66 14.25
C CYS A 140 16.08 16.18 12.89
N ARG A 141 15.34 15.96 11.81
CA ARG A 141 15.69 16.50 10.49
C ARG A 141 15.32 17.98 10.34
N GLU A 142 14.32 18.47 11.08
CA GLU A 142 13.90 19.88 11.08
C GLU A 142 14.85 20.76 11.91
N SER A 143 15.67 20.14 12.77
CA SER A 143 16.69 20.80 13.59
C SER A 143 18.07 20.91 12.91
N VAL A 144 18.17 20.58 11.61
CA VAL A 144 19.40 20.67 10.80
C VAL A 144 19.33 21.85 9.84
#